data_AF-A2VEL6-F1
#
_entry.id   AF-A2VEL6-F1
#
_cell.length_a   1.000
_cell.length_b   1.000
_cell.length_c   1.000
_cell.angle_alpha   90.00
_cell.angle_beta   90.00
_cell.angle_gamma   90.00
#
_symmetry.space_group_name_H-M   'P 1'
#
loop_
_entity.id
_entity.type
_entity.pdbx_description
1 polymer ?
#
loop_
_entity_poly.entity_id
_entity_poly.type
_entity_poly.pdbx_seq_one_letter_code
_entity_poly.pdbx_strand_id
1 'polypeptide(L)'
;MAGTFTPLFFVFLRKNLLYLQRNLLPLLLICSGFAGVLTAYLHWSVKPVLHQINQFEAKNEMVLRELYFPGNELDYIYYSPISPNVEDIMDLLRVDLGIIPERLRPNNNSFEMQLEMEQQCRGSCFAIDFHRVPNRGSDRKFRYSLSSNQMRISPRKRFVNDEEIYHQIDDDDYIRSGFLSLQHILDKQYMKYQELGKDFEVVVSSMPNMEVISMDSHRLTYFGTLCSILFNVVLLSSFVVPFVEEKQNGLKEFLNLVTPMSFLNGLTFFLIRFVCYTLLMIFVLVVAYLYKALGSICFAYVAVLFLLYILSTMSYAYLISICFHSVFYAKIGGLAMLIIPYAFSFVRSWATRWHLCVLARIPFWRDWIFFRHFQISIANSVLWMYFA
;
A
#
# COMPACT_ATOMS: atom_id res chain seq x y z
N MET A 1 26.74 -54.79 -1.95
CA MET A 1 27.14 -53.50 -2.55
C MET A 1 26.65 -52.32 -1.69
N ALA A 2 27.04 -52.22 -0.41
CA ALA A 2 26.58 -51.15 0.49
C ALA A 2 27.69 -50.54 1.39
N GLY A 3 28.95 -50.93 1.21
CA GLY A 3 30.05 -50.54 2.10
C GLY A 3 30.94 -49.38 1.61
N THR A 4 30.78 -48.92 0.37
CA THR A 4 31.65 -47.89 -0.24
C THR A 4 31.02 -46.50 -0.31
N PHE A 5 29.72 -46.35 -0.02
CA PHE A 5 29.01 -45.07 -0.09
C PHE A 5 29.39 -44.10 1.04
N THR A 6 29.53 -44.59 2.26
CA THR A 6 29.86 -43.80 3.45
C THR A 6 31.23 -43.12 3.37
N PRO A 7 32.36 -43.79 3.04
CA PRO A 7 33.66 -43.12 3.04
C PRO A 7 33.78 -42.05 1.96
N LEU A 8 33.24 -42.29 0.75
CA LEU A 8 33.29 -41.32 -0.36
C LEU A 8 32.44 -40.08 -0.07
N PHE A 9 31.25 -40.25 0.54
CA PHE A 9 30.42 -39.12 0.96
C PHE A 9 31.14 -38.21 1.96
N PHE A 10 31.80 -38.77 2.98
CA PHE A 10 32.56 -37.99 3.95
C PHE A 10 33.77 -37.28 3.32
N VAL A 11 34.43 -37.89 2.33
CA VAL A 11 35.53 -37.24 1.60
C VAL A 11 35.03 -36.04 0.80
N PHE A 12 33.91 -36.16 0.07
CA PHE A 12 33.32 -35.03 -0.66
C PHE A 12 32.77 -33.96 0.27
N LEU A 13 32.17 -34.34 1.39
CA LEU A 13 31.72 -33.41 2.43
C LEU A 13 32.90 -32.61 2.98
N ARG A 14 34.00 -33.28 3.34
CA ARG A 14 35.21 -32.64 3.86
C ARG A 14 35.84 -31.71 2.83
N LYS A 15 35.92 -32.11 1.56
CA LYS A 15 36.41 -31.26 0.46
C LYS A 15 35.60 -29.97 0.37
N ASN A 16 34.27 -30.07 0.31
CA ASN A 16 33.38 -28.92 0.19
C ASN A 16 33.40 -28.03 1.44
N LEU A 17 33.57 -28.63 2.63
CA LEU A 17 33.71 -27.90 3.89
C LEU A 17 35.03 -27.12 3.96
N LEU A 18 36.15 -27.71 3.50
CA LEU A 18 37.44 -27.03 3.41
C LEU A 18 37.41 -25.89 2.39
N TYR A 19 36.73 -26.09 1.25
CA TYR A 19 36.52 -25.04 0.27
C TYR A 19 35.71 -23.87 0.85
N LEU A 20 34.65 -24.17 1.62
CA LEU A 20 33.88 -23.16 2.34
C LEU A 20 34.72 -22.42 3.39
N GLN A 21 35.56 -23.14 4.16
CA GLN A 21 36.45 -22.53 5.15
C GLN A 21 37.48 -21.59 4.51
N ARG A 22 38.04 -21.95 3.36
CA ARG A 22 39.00 -21.11 2.64
C ARG A 22 38.34 -19.85 2.06
N ASN A 23 37.06 -19.92 1.71
CA ASN A 23 36.27 -18.80 1.20
C ASN A 23 35.33 -18.20 2.28
N LEU A 24 35.62 -18.42 3.56
CA LEU A 24 34.74 -18.00 4.66
C LEU A 24 34.70 -16.49 4.80
N LEU A 25 35.84 -15.81 4.66
CA LEU A 25 35.94 -14.35 4.81
C LEU A 25 35.08 -13.56 3.81
N PRO A 26 35.14 -13.80 2.48
CA PRO A 26 34.25 -13.12 1.55
C PRO A 26 32.77 -13.51 1.77
N LEU A 27 32.50 -14.76 2.17
CA LEU A 27 31.14 -15.20 2.46
C LEU A 27 30.55 -14.50 3.69
N LEU A 28 31.33 -14.33 4.76
CA LEU A 28 30.94 -13.58 5.95
C LEU A 28 30.69 -12.10 5.64
N LEU A 29 31.51 -11.47 4.80
CA LEU A 29 31.29 -10.08 4.38
C LEU A 29 29.95 -9.94 3.64
N ILE A 30 29.66 -10.83 2.70
CA ILE A 30 28.38 -10.82 1.96
C ILE A 30 27.19 -11.06 2.90
N CYS A 31 27.31 -12.02 3.82
CA CYS A 31 26.25 -12.33 4.79
C CYS A 31 26.03 -11.19 5.80
N SER A 32 27.10 -10.54 6.26
CA SER A 32 27.02 -9.39 7.16
C SER A 32 26.41 -8.16 6.48
N GLY A 33 26.73 -7.93 5.20
CA GLY A 33 26.09 -6.89 4.39
C GLY A 33 24.60 -7.15 4.19
N PHE A 34 24.22 -8.40 3.88
CA PHE A 34 22.83 -8.83 3.78
C PHE A 34 22.04 -8.55 5.07
N ALA A 35 22.56 -9.02 6.21
CA ALA A 35 21.94 -8.81 7.50
C ALA A 35 21.91 -7.32 7.90
N GLY A 36 22.99 -6.59 7.63
CA GLY A 36 23.14 -5.16 7.91
C GLY A 36 22.06 -4.32 7.20
N VAL A 37 21.86 -4.52 5.89
CA VAL A 37 20.83 -3.79 5.12
C VAL A 37 19.43 -4.06 5.67
N LEU A 38 19.11 -5.32 5.98
CA LEU A 38 17.81 -5.69 6.55
C LEU A 38 17.59 -5.11 7.95
N THR A 39 18.62 -5.16 8.81
CA THR A 39 18.56 -4.56 10.15
C THR A 39 18.39 -3.03 10.10
N ALA A 40 19.10 -2.35 9.20
CA ALA A 40 19.01 -0.91 9.02
C ALA A 40 17.62 -0.48 8.52
N TYR A 41 17.06 -1.23 7.58
CA TYR A 41 15.67 -1.03 7.12
C TYR A 41 14.66 -1.16 8.26
N LEU A 42 14.80 -2.22 9.07
CA LEU A 42 13.95 -2.42 10.25
C LEU A 42 14.12 -1.28 11.26
N HIS A 43 15.37 -0.89 11.57
CA HIS A 43 15.65 0.20 12.51
C HIS A 43 15.04 1.52 12.06
N TRP A 44 15.14 1.88 10.78
CA TRP A 44 14.58 3.12 10.25
C TRP A 44 13.04 3.10 10.21
N SER A 45 12.45 1.94 9.93
CA SER A 45 10.99 1.80 9.84
C SER A 45 10.29 1.74 11.21
N VAL A 46 11.02 1.46 12.29
CA VAL A 46 10.52 1.59 13.67
C VAL A 46 10.70 3.05 14.13
N LYS A 47 9.99 3.99 13.51
CA LYS A 47 9.76 5.29 14.16
C LYS A 47 8.56 5.14 15.09
N PRO A 48 8.62 5.64 16.34
CA PRO A 48 7.44 5.68 17.18
C PRO A 48 6.40 6.52 16.45
N VAL A 49 5.25 5.91 16.15
CA VAL A 49 4.07 6.65 15.72
C VAL A 49 3.71 7.54 16.89
N LEU A 50 4.28 8.74 16.92
CA LEU A 50 3.83 9.80 17.81
C LEU A 50 2.36 9.95 17.42
N HIS A 51 1.48 9.45 18.28
CA HIS A 51 0.05 9.54 18.11
C HIS A 51 -0.27 11.03 18.11
N GLN A 52 -0.20 11.64 16.94
CA GLN A 52 -0.78 12.93 16.68
C GLN A 52 -2.27 12.68 16.50
N ILE A 53 -2.88 12.13 17.56
CA ILE A 53 -4.28 12.36 17.90
C ILE A 53 -4.32 13.85 18.25
N ASN A 54 -4.15 14.72 17.24
CA ASN A 54 -4.80 16.00 17.31
C ASN A 54 -6.26 15.62 17.50
N GLN A 55 -6.75 15.92 18.69
CA GLN A 55 -8.04 15.49 19.20
C GLN A 55 -9.07 15.64 18.08
N PHE A 56 -9.75 14.55 17.75
CA PHE A 56 -10.96 14.57 16.92
C PHE A 56 -12.01 15.34 17.70
N GLU A 57 -11.90 16.66 17.68
CA GLU A 57 -12.78 17.54 18.44
C GLU A 57 -14.07 17.65 17.65
N ALA A 58 -15.17 17.26 18.30
CA ALA A 58 -16.48 17.37 17.70
C ALA A 58 -16.77 18.84 17.35
N LYS A 59 -17.08 19.10 16.08
CA LYS A 59 -17.36 20.45 15.60
C LYS A 59 -18.85 20.72 15.78
N ASN A 60 -19.14 21.64 16.69
CA ASN A 60 -20.49 22.14 16.93
C ASN A 60 -20.86 23.25 15.94
N GLU A 61 -22.14 23.58 15.83
CA GLU A 61 -22.68 24.62 14.94
C GLU A 61 -21.93 25.96 15.06
N MET A 62 -21.60 26.40 16.28
CA MET A 62 -20.86 27.64 16.52
C MET A 62 -19.46 27.61 15.89
N VAL A 63 -18.75 26.49 16.03
CA VAL A 63 -17.41 26.30 15.46
C VAL A 63 -17.48 26.27 13.94
N LEU A 64 -18.49 25.59 13.38
CA LEU A 64 -18.73 25.53 11.93
C LEU A 64 -19.01 26.91 11.33
N ARG A 65 -19.71 27.79 12.07
CA ARG A 65 -20.01 29.15 11.62
C ARG A 65 -18.81 30.08 11.74
N GLU A 66 -18.14 30.11 12.88
CA GLU A 66 -17.09 31.09 13.16
C GLU A 66 -15.75 30.77 12.50
N LEU A 67 -15.40 29.48 12.42
CA LEU A 67 -14.07 29.06 11.96
C LEU A 67 -14.03 28.78 10.45
N TYR A 68 -15.14 28.30 9.87
CA TYR A 68 -15.16 27.74 8.52
C TYR A 68 -15.99 28.52 7.51
N PHE A 69 -16.95 29.34 7.93
CA PHE A 69 -17.74 30.11 6.98
C PHE A 69 -16.96 31.33 6.47
N PRO A 70 -16.82 31.51 5.14
CA PRO A 70 -15.97 32.55 4.58
C PRO A 70 -16.59 33.95 4.75
N GLY A 71 -15.96 34.76 5.59
CA GLY A 71 -16.41 36.08 6.00
C GLY A 71 -15.75 37.25 5.28
N ASN A 72 -14.90 37.04 4.27
CA ASN A 72 -14.14 38.11 3.64
C ASN A 72 -14.99 38.97 2.69
N GLU A 73 -14.50 40.16 2.36
CA GLU A 73 -15.18 41.11 1.46
C GLU A 73 -15.39 40.59 0.03
N LEU A 74 -14.66 39.54 -0.37
CA LEU A 74 -14.67 38.96 -1.72
C LEU A 74 -15.57 37.73 -1.85
N ASP A 75 -16.22 37.32 -0.76
CA ASP A 75 -17.01 36.09 -0.67
C ASP A 75 -18.50 36.42 -0.88
N TYR A 76 -19.11 35.93 -1.97
CA TYR A 76 -20.49 36.24 -2.36
C TYR A 76 -21.40 35.01 -2.34
N ILE A 77 -22.68 35.23 -2.02
CA ILE A 77 -23.72 34.20 -2.15
C ILE A 77 -24.68 34.64 -3.25
N TYR A 78 -24.70 33.87 -4.33
CA TYR A 78 -25.63 34.04 -5.44
C TYR A 78 -26.85 33.15 -5.21
N TYR A 79 -28.06 33.62 -5.53
CA TYR A 79 -29.26 32.81 -5.40
C TYR A 79 -30.29 33.06 -6.51
N SER A 80 -31.08 32.03 -6.81
CA SER A 80 -32.09 32.04 -7.86
C SER A 80 -33.23 31.06 -7.54
N PRO A 81 -34.50 31.29 -7.96
CA PRO A 81 -35.01 32.49 -8.60
C PRO A 81 -35.44 33.56 -7.59
N ILE A 82 -35.60 34.79 -8.07
CA ILE A 82 -36.14 35.91 -7.29
C ILE A 82 -37.63 35.64 -7.05
N SER A 83 -38.00 35.37 -5.81
CA SER A 83 -39.38 35.19 -5.39
C SER A 83 -39.54 35.63 -3.92
N PRO A 84 -40.72 36.11 -3.51
CA PRO A 84 -40.90 36.66 -2.16
C PRO A 84 -40.57 35.63 -1.07
N ASN A 85 -40.95 34.36 -1.26
CA ASN A 85 -40.63 33.30 -0.30
C ASN A 85 -39.12 33.02 -0.20
N VAL A 86 -38.40 33.13 -1.32
CA VAL A 86 -36.94 32.94 -1.33
C VAL A 86 -36.27 34.13 -0.64
N GLU A 87 -36.72 35.35 -0.91
CA GLU A 87 -36.19 36.57 -0.26
C GLU A 87 -36.36 36.51 1.26
N ASP A 88 -37.53 36.10 1.75
CA ASP A 88 -37.77 35.91 3.19
C ASP A 88 -36.77 34.93 3.83
N ILE A 89 -36.50 33.80 3.17
CA ILE A 89 -35.55 32.79 3.67
C ILE A 89 -34.11 33.30 3.61
N MET A 90 -33.75 33.98 2.51
CA MET A 90 -32.42 34.54 2.33
C MET A 90 -32.14 35.67 3.33
N ASP A 91 -33.15 36.45 3.72
CA ASP A 91 -33.03 37.45 4.78
C ASP A 91 -32.85 36.82 6.16
N LEU A 92 -33.58 35.73 6.47
CA LEU A 92 -33.36 34.97 7.71
C LEU A 92 -31.94 34.38 7.76
N LEU A 93 -31.47 33.83 6.64
CA LEU A 93 -30.12 33.30 6.48
C LEU A 93 -29.06 34.39 6.63
N ARG A 94 -29.30 35.57 6.05
CA ARG A 94 -28.41 36.75 6.15
C ARG A 94 -28.20 37.16 7.59
N VAL A 95 -29.29 37.26 8.36
CA VAL A 95 -29.25 37.66 9.78
C VAL A 95 -28.49 36.64 10.62
N ASP A 96 -28.69 35.34 10.38
CA ASP A 96 -28.06 34.28 11.16
C ASP A 96 -26.56 34.09 10.86
N LEU A 97 -26.17 34.31 9.60
CA LEU A 97 -24.77 34.29 9.17
C LEU A 97 -24.04 35.62 9.46
N GLY A 98 -24.74 36.70 9.81
CA GLY A 98 -24.15 38.02 10.04
C GLY A 98 -23.59 38.67 8.77
N ILE A 99 -24.17 38.38 7.60
CA ILE A 99 -23.68 38.85 6.30
C ILE A 99 -24.30 40.20 5.94
N ILE A 100 -23.48 41.08 5.35
CA ILE A 100 -23.91 42.40 4.86
C ILE A 100 -24.72 42.21 3.56
N PRO A 101 -25.88 42.88 3.37
CA PRO A 101 -26.76 42.69 2.20
C PRO A 101 -26.07 42.74 0.83
N GLU A 102 -25.01 43.54 0.65
CA GLU A 102 -24.33 43.68 -0.65
C GLU A 102 -23.61 42.40 -1.10
N ARG A 103 -23.41 41.43 -0.19
CA ARG A 103 -22.80 40.13 -0.47
C ARG A 103 -23.79 39.09 -1.00
N LEU A 104 -25.09 39.39 -0.97
CA LEU A 104 -26.15 38.57 -1.55
C LEU A 104 -26.49 39.08 -2.94
N ARG A 105 -26.38 38.21 -3.94
CA ARG A 105 -26.64 38.53 -5.35
C ARG A 105 -27.86 37.75 -5.84
N PRO A 106 -29.01 38.43 -6.03
CA PRO A 106 -30.20 37.82 -6.60
C PRO A 106 -30.08 37.70 -8.11
N ASN A 107 -30.45 36.53 -8.65
CA ASN A 107 -30.52 36.27 -10.08
C ASN A 107 -31.86 35.61 -10.45
N ASN A 108 -32.44 36.01 -11.58
CA ASN A 108 -33.71 35.43 -12.06
C ASN A 108 -33.55 34.00 -12.58
N ASN A 109 -32.42 33.72 -13.22
CA ASN A 109 -32.13 32.46 -13.90
C ASN A 109 -30.93 31.76 -13.26
N SER A 110 -31.02 30.45 -13.04
CA SER A 110 -29.93 29.65 -12.48
C SER A 110 -28.70 29.57 -13.39
N PHE A 111 -28.88 29.65 -14.71
CA PHE A 111 -27.78 29.70 -15.67
C PHE A 111 -26.97 31.00 -15.56
N GLU A 112 -27.64 32.14 -15.46
CA GLU A 112 -26.97 33.45 -15.28
C GLU A 112 -26.24 33.50 -13.94
N MET A 113 -26.88 32.99 -12.89
CA MET A 113 -26.28 32.87 -11.56
C MET A 113 -24.96 32.08 -11.58
N GLN A 114 -24.94 30.92 -12.24
CA GLN A 114 -23.73 30.09 -12.35
C GLN A 114 -22.64 30.78 -13.18
N LEU A 115 -23.01 31.37 -14.32
CA LEU A 115 -22.08 32.09 -15.18
C LEU A 115 -21.43 33.27 -14.45
N GLU A 116 -22.22 34.04 -13.71
CA GLU A 116 -21.75 35.19 -12.93
C GLU A 116 -20.81 34.74 -11.81
N MET A 117 -21.16 33.68 -11.08
CA MET A 117 -20.30 33.08 -10.06
C MET A 117 -18.95 32.64 -10.64
N GLU A 118 -18.93 31.97 -11.80
CA GLU A 118 -17.71 31.49 -12.42
C GLU A 118 -16.81 32.61 -12.96
N GLN A 119 -17.40 33.70 -13.47
CA GLN A 119 -16.65 34.78 -14.11
C GLN A 119 -16.22 35.89 -13.14
N GLN A 120 -17.04 36.22 -12.14
CA GLN A 120 -16.85 37.41 -11.31
C GLN A 120 -16.34 37.09 -9.90
N CYS A 121 -16.59 35.88 -9.39
CA CYS A 121 -16.15 35.54 -8.04
C CYS A 121 -14.63 35.39 -7.96
N ARG A 122 -14.01 36.14 -7.04
CA ARG A 122 -12.58 36.05 -6.72
C ARG A 122 -12.29 35.36 -5.37
N GLY A 123 -13.30 35.29 -4.50
CA GLY A 123 -13.21 34.65 -3.17
C GLY A 123 -13.84 33.26 -3.14
N SER A 124 -14.42 32.93 -2.00
CA SER A 124 -15.20 31.72 -1.75
C SER A 124 -16.66 32.06 -1.99
N CYS A 125 -17.21 31.63 -3.13
CA CYS A 125 -18.59 31.91 -3.49
C CYS A 125 -19.45 30.67 -3.50
N PHE A 126 -20.73 30.91 -3.24
CA PHE A 126 -21.76 29.89 -3.25
C PHE A 126 -22.89 30.32 -4.17
N ALA A 127 -23.51 29.35 -4.82
CA ALA A 127 -24.68 29.56 -5.64
C ALA A 127 -25.81 28.63 -5.17
N ILE A 128 -26.97 29.21 -4.89
CA ILE A 128 -28.16 28.53 -4.36
C ILE A 128 -29.28 28.58 -5.41
N ASP A 129 -29.56 27.45 -6.03
CA ASP A 129 -30.65 27.31 -7.00
C ASP A 129 -31.86 26.65 -6.35
N PHE A 130 -32.90 27.44 -6.09
CA PHE A 130 -34.14 27.00 -5.48
C PHE A 130 -35.14 26.49 -6.54
N HIS A 131 -35.15 25.16 -6.74
CA HIS A 131 -36.12 24.51 -7.64
C HIS A 131 -37.57 24.62 -7.15
N ARG A 132 -37.78 24.54 -5.84
CA ARG A 132 -39.11 24.61 -5.24
C ARG A 132 -39.06 25.10 -3.80
N VAL A 133 -39.58 26.30 -3.56
CA VAL A 133 -39.83 26.86 -2.22
C VAL A 133 -41.34 26.93 -1.97
N PRO A 134 -41.87 26.09 -1.08
CA PRO A 134 -43.30 26.09 -0.78
C PRO A 134 -43.68 27.29 0.10
N ASN A 135 -44.95 27.70 0.01
CA ASN A 135 -45.46 28.77 0.87
C ASN A 135 -45.41 28.36 2.34
N ARG A 136 -45.32 29.35 3.22
CA ARG A 136 -45.35 29.16 4.67
C ARG A 136 -46.54 28.31 5.11
N GLY A 137 -46.28 27.29 5.93
CA GLY A 137 -47.28 26.38 6.48
C GLY A 137 -47.76 25.29 5.52
N SER A 138 -47.12 25.11 4.35
CA SER A 138 -47.51 24.06 3.40
C SER A 138 -46.59 22.83 3.45
N ASP A 139 -47.18 21.64 3.44
CA ASP A 139 -46.47 20.35 3.54
C ASP A 139 -45.80 19.90 2.23
N ARG A 140 -45.40 20.86 1.39
CA ARG A 140 -44.73 20.58 0.11
C ARG A 140 -43.23 20.46 0.35
N LYS A 141 -42.58 19.61 -0.45
CA LYS A 141 -41.13 19.36 -0.33
C LYS A 141 -40.31 20.56 -0.80
N PHE A 142 -39.40 21.01 0.05
CA PHE A 142 -38.34 21.96 -0.28
C PHE A 142 -37.27 21.27 -1.13
N ARG A 143 -36.83 21.94 -2.21
CA ARG A 143 -35.80 21.41 -3.08
C ARG A 143 -34.93 22.56 -3.59
N TYR A 144 -33.63 22.46 -3.33
CA TYR A 144 -32.61 23.37 -3.81
C TYR A 144 -31.37 22.60 -4.25
N SER A 145 -30.53 23.25 -5.04
CA SER A 145 -29.19 22.82 -5.38
C SER A 145 -28.20 23.86 -4.87
N LEU A 146 -27.14 23.41 -4.20
CA LEU A 146 -26.06 24.27 -3.71
C LEU A 146 -24.78 23.94 -4.50
N SER A 147 -24.10 24.97 -4.98
CA SER A 147 -22.79 24.85 -5.64
C SER A 147 -21.79 25.84 -5.05
N SER A 148 -20.50 25.53 -5.17
CA SER A 148 -19.40 26.38 -4.74
C SER A 148 -18.27 26.35 -5.76
N ASN A 149 -17.57 27.47 -5.92
CA ASN A 149 -16.41 27.58 -6.81
C ASN A 149 -15.13 26.92 -6.25
N GLN A 150 -15.06 26.71 -4.94
CA GLN A 150 -13.88 26.13 -4.28
C GLN A 150 -14.01 24.62 -4.02
N MET A 151 -15.20 24.05 -4.20
CA MET A 151 -15.43 22.63 -3.94
C MET A 151 -14.96 21.78 -5.12
N ARG A 152 -13.81 21.11 -4.97
CA ARG A 152 -13.25 20.18 -5.98
C ARG A 152 -13.64 18.72 -5.73
N ILE A 153 -14.76 18.50 -5.03
CA ILE A 153 -15.16 17.18 -4.58
C ILE A 153 -15.79 16.41 -5.74
N SER A 154 -15.01 15.48 -6.29
CA SER A 154 -15.53 14.36 -7.03
C SER A 154 -15.98 13.29 -6.02
N PRO A 155 -17.29 12.96 -5.90
CA PRO A 155 -17.74 11.85 -5.05
C PRO A 155 -17.19 10.48 -5.46
N ARG A 156 -16.43 10.41 -6.57
CA ARG A 156 -15.78 9.18 -7.09
C ARG A 156 -14.33 9.01 -6.68
N LYS A 157 -13.71 9.96 -5.98
CA LYS A 157 -12.29 9.86 -5.61
C LYS A 157 -12.14 9.50 -4.13
N ARG A 158 -12.19 8.20 -3.84
CA ARG A 158 -11.52 7.60 -2.69
C ARG A 158 -10.16 7.14 -3.18
N PHE A 159 -9.09 7.70 -2.63
CA PHE A 159 -7.74 7.25 -2.95
C PHE A 159 -7.29 6.21 -1.93
N VAL A 160 -6.87 5.05 -2.45
CA VAL A 160 -6.15 3.99 -1.75
C VAL A 160 -5.19 3.41 -2.78
N ASN A 161 -3.90 3.37 -2.41
CA ASN A 161 -2.73 3.05 -3.25
C ASN A 161 -2.30 4.17 -4.21
N ASP A 162 -1.91 5.31 -3.61
CA ASP A 162 -1.04 6.39 -4.13
C ASP A 162 -1.52 7.04 -5.45
N GLU A 163 -2.34 8.10 -5.44
CA GLU A 163 -2.00 9.45 -4.97
C GLU A 163 -3.23 10.28 -4.53
N GLU A 164 -2.96 11.26 -3.65
CA GLU A 164 -3.83 12.22 -2.95
C GLU A 164 -4.84 11.65 -1.94
N ILE A 165 -4.30 11.21 -0.79
CA ILE A 165 -5.08 11.16 0.44
C ILE A 165 -4.62 12.31 1.33
N TYR A 166 -5.48 13.32 1.54
CA TYR A 166 -5.30 14.31 2.60
C TYR A 166 -5.55 13.62 3.96
N HIS A 167 -4.60 12.78 4.39
CA HIS A 167 -4.68 12.03 5.64
C HIS A 167 -4.36 12.86 6.89
N GLN A 168 -4.14 14.17 6.77
CA GLN A 168 -3.61 14.97 7.87
C GLN A 168 -4.44 16.18 8.28
N ILE A 169 -5.56 16.45 7.59
CA ILE A 169 -6.45 17.52 8.01
C ILE A 169 -7.85 16.93 8.12
N ASP A 170 -8.40 16.98 9.33
CA ASP A 170 -9.74 16.53 9.73
C ASP A 170 -10.89 17.35 9.08
N ASP A 171 -10.54 18.15 8.07
CA ASP A 171 -11.41 19.06 7.36
C ASP A 171 -11.45 18.61 5.89
N ASP A 172 -12.47 17.82 5.54
CA ASP A 172 -12.85 17.64 4.13
C ASP A 172 -13.06 19.02 3.50
N ASP A 173 -12.76 19.18 2.21
CA ASP A 173 -13.01 20.41 1.46
C ASP A 173 -14.48 20.86 1.61
N TYR A 174 -15.39 19.92 1.88
CA TYR A 174 -16.80 20.16 2.17
C TYR A 174 -17.04 20.96 3.46
N ILE A 175 -16.24 20.70 4.50
CA ILE A 175 -16.28 21.43 5.77
C ILE A 175 -15.47 22.71 5.64
N ARG A 176 -14.24 22.60 5.11
CA ARG A 176 -13.28 23.71 5.02
C ARG A 176 -13.76 24.87 4.17
N SER A 177 -14.45 24.57 3.07
CA SER A 177 -15.03 25.59 2.20
C SER A 177 -16.22 26.31 2.82
N GLY A 178 -16.73 25.87 3.97
CA GLY A 178 -17.94 26.41 4.58
C GLY A 178 -19.25 25.93 3.94
N PHE A 179 -19.17 24.98 2.98
CA PHE A 179 -20.33 24.44 2.28
C PHE A 179 -21.30 23.73 3.24
N LEU A 180 -20.79 22.88 4.13
CA LEU A 180 -21.60 22.23 5.16
C LEU A 180 -22.29 23.24 6.09
N SER A 181 -21.56 24.29 6.51
CA SER A 181 -22.10 25.34 7.37
C SER A 181 -23.26 26.06 6.69
N LEU A 182 -23.11 26.43 5.41
CA LEU A 182 -24.16 27.08 4.63
C LEU A 182 -25.37 26.18 4.43
N GLN A 183 -25.15 24.90 4.09
CA GLN A 183 -26.21 23.93 3.90
C GLN A 183 -27.03 23.73 5.18
N HIS A 184 -26.35 23.55 6.31
CA HIS A 184 -26.98 23.36 7.61
C HIS A 184 -27.83 24.57 8.02
N ILE A 185 -27.28 25.78 7.89
CA ILE A 185 -27.97 27.02 8.27
C ILE A 185 -29.16 27.27 7.36
N LEU A 186 -29.04 27.05 6.05
CA LEU A 186 -30.15 27.16 5.10
C LEU A 186 -31.30 26.21 5.47
N ASP A 187 -30.99 24.95 5.75
CA ASP A 187 -32.01 23.96 6.15
C ASP A 187 -32.68 24.37 7.48
N LYS A 188 -31.90 24.85 8.45
CA LYS A 188 -32.41 25.33 9.75
C LYS A 188 -33.33 26.54 9.59
N GLN A 189 -32.95 27.52 8.76
CA GLN A 189 -33.77 28.71 8.50
C GLN A 189 -35.03 28.38 7.71
N TYR A 190 -34.97 27.43 6.79
CA TYR A 190 -36.16 26.92 6.12
C TYR A 190 -37.13 26.25 7.11
N MET A 191 -36.65 25.43 8.04
CA MET A 191 -37.49 24.81 9.07
C MET A 191 -38.14 25.86 9.97
N LYS A 192 -37.40 26.90 10.37
CA LYS A 192 -37.93 28.05 11.11
C LYS A 192 -38.99 28.81 10.31
N TYR A 193 -38.75 29.08 9.03
CA TYR A 193 -39.70 29.74 8.14
C TYR A 193 -41.02 28.96 8.02
N GLN A 194 -40.96 27.62 8.02
CA GLN A 194 -42.14 26.75 8.01
C GLN A 194 -42.79 26.54 9.38
N GLU A 195 -42.28 27.16 10.45
CA GLU A 195 -42.75 26.97 11.83
C GLU A 195 -42.72 25.50 12.28
N LEU A 196 -41.85 24.70 11.67
CA LEU A 196 -41.58 23.34 12.08
C LEU A 196 -40.71 23.44 13.33
N GLY A 197 -41.33 23.53 14.51
CA GLY A 197 -40.70 23.71 15.83
C GLY A 197 -39.81 22.56 16.29
N LYS A 198 -38.84 22.17 15.45
CA LYS A 198 -37.84 21.15 15.69
C LYS A 198 -36.48 21.85 15.66
N ASP A 199 -35.98 22.17 16.84
CA ASP A 199 -34.57 22.50 17.01
C ASP A 199 -33.76 21.21 16.85
N PHE A 200 -32.89 21.16 15.85
CA PHE A 200 -31.96 20.05 15.65
C PHE A 200 -30.53 20.59 15.71
N GLU A 201 -29.71 19.95 16.56
CA GLU A 201 -28.30 20.27 16.72
C GLU A 201 -27.47 19.35 15.81
N VAL A 202 -26.58 19.93 15.01
CA VAL A 202 -25.65 19.17 14.16
C VAL A 202 -24.28 19.17 14.82
N VAL A 203 -23.81 17.96 15.12
CA VAL A 203 -22.46 17.71 15.62
C VAL A 203 -21.74 16.89 14.56
N VAL A 204 -20.64 17.42 14.04
CA VAL A 204 -19.83 16.75 13.03
C VAL A 204 -18.58 16.23 13.70
N SER A 205 -18.37 14.92 13.59
CA SER A 205 -17.15 14.26 14.05
C SER A 205 -16.71 13.29 12.96
N SER A 206 -15.41 13.22 12.71
CA SER A 206 -14.88 12.21 11.82
C SER A 206 -14.96 10.85 12.50
N MET A 207 -15.38 9.85 11.73
CA MET A 207 -15.25 8.48 12.18
C MET A 207 -13.75 8.22 12.38
N PRO A 208 -13.30 7.80 13.58
CA PRO A 208 -11.90 7.53 13.79
C PRO A 208 -11.50 6.48 12.76
N ASN A 209 -10.66 6.89 11.82
CA ASN A 209 -10.07 5.96 10.90
C ASN A 209 -9.09 5.18 11.77
N MET A 210 -9.45 3.95 12.16
CA MET A 210 -8.45 3.06 12.70
C MET A 210 -7.35 3.06 11.64
N GLU A 211 -6.15 3.55 11.94
CA GLU A 211 -4.99 3.24 11.11
C GLU A 211 -4.83 1.73 11.18
N VAL A 212 -5.55 1.03 10.30
CA VAL A 212 -5.70 -0.41 10.28
C VAL A 212 -4.36 -0.98 9.87
N ILE A 213 -3.44 -1.17 10.81
CA ILE A 213 -2.35 -2.18 10.73
C ILE A 213 -1.50 -2.05 9.43
N SER A 214 -1.63 -0.93 8.70
CA SER A 214 -1.22 -0.82 7.31
C SER A 214 0.26 -0.53 7.27
N MET A 215 0.73 0.27 8.22
CA MET A 215 2.17 0.45 8.47
C MET A 215 2.87 -0.87 8.77
N ASP A 216 2.24 -1.78 9.53
CA ASP A 216 2.79 -3.12 9.78
C ASP A 216 2.76 -4.01 8.54
N SER A 217 1.68 -3.96 7.77
CA SER A 217 1.51 -4.72 6.51
C SER A 217 2.51 -4.28 5.43
N HIS A 218 2.69 -2.97 5.24
CA HIS A 218 3.67 -2.42 4.31
C HIS A 218 5.09 -2.74 4.74
N ARG A 219 5.41 -2.58 6.04
CA ARG A 219 6.72 -2.93 6.59
C ARG A 219 7.05 -4.41 6.39
N LEU A 220 6.11 -5.31 6.64
CA LEU A 220 6.29 -6.74 6.41
C LEU A 220 6.48 -7.07 4.92
N THR A 221 5.69 -6.43 4.04
CA THR A 221 5.75 -6.66 2.60
C THR A 221 7.07 -6.17 1.99
N TYR A 222 7.51 -4.96 2.35
CA TYR A 222 8.79 -4.41 1.90
C TYR A 222 9.98 -5.18 2.49
N PHE A 223 9.92 -5.54 3.77
CA PHE A 223 10.94 -6.39 4.39
C PHE A 223 11.07 -7.74 3.67
N GLY A 224 9.95 -8.42 3.40
CA GLY A 224 9.93 -9.71 2.71
C GLY A 224 10.46 -9.63 1.28
N THR A 225 10.06 -8.61 0.52
CA THR A 225 10.52 -8.41 -0.87
C THR A 225 12.01 -8.05 -0.92
N LEU A 226 12.48 -7.17 -0.04
CA LEU A 226 13.89 -6.79 0.05
C LEU A 226 14.75 -7.99 0.47
N CYS A 227 14.30 -8.78 1.45
CA CYS A 227 14.95 -10.02 1.87
C CYS A 227 15.09 -11.00 0.70
N SER A 228 14.04 -11.15 -0.11
CA SER A 228 14.02 -12.05 -1.26
C SER A 228 15.00 -11.60 -2.38
N ILE A 229 15.04 -10.30 -2.69
CA ILE A 229 15.97 -9.75 -3.69
C ILE A 229 17.42 -9.92 -3.26
N LEU A 230 17.73 -9.53 -2.02
CA LEU A 230 19.09 -9.66 -1.49
C LEU A 230 19.51 -11.14 -1.41
N PHE A 231 18.59 -12.05 -1.09
CA PHE A 231 18.89 -13.48 -1.03
C PHE A 231 19.32 -14.02 -2.40
N ASN A 232 18.71 -13.57 -3.50
CA ASN A 232 19.14 -13.94 -4.85
C ASN A 232 20.57 -13.47 -5.17
N VAL A 233 20.98 -12.30 -4.66
CA VAL A 233 22.36 -11.79 -4.84
C VAL A 233 23.36 -12.65 -4.05
N VAL A 234 23.00 -13.02 -2.82
CA VAL A 234 23.81 -13.96 -2.01
C VAL A 234 23.90 -15.31 -2.72
N LEU A 235 22.78 -15.82 -3.24
CA LEU A 235 22.71 -17.08 -3.97
C LEU A 235 23.55 -17.04 -5.26
N LEU A 236 23.52 -15.95 -6.02
CA LEU A 236 24.34 -15.82 -7.22
C LEU A 236 25.84 -15.87 -6.89
N SER A 237 26.26 -15.07 -5.91
CA SER A 237 27.68 -14.93 -5.53
C SER A 237 28.23 -16.18 -4.84
N SER A 238 27.45 -16.79 -3.95
CA SER A 238 27.92 -17.91 -3.14
C SER A 238 27.52 -19.27 -3.71
N PHE A 239 26.44 -19.40 -4.51
CA PHE A 239 25.99 -20.67 -5.10
C PHE A 239 26.41 -20.86 -6.55
N VAL A 240 25.87 -20.01 -7.45
CA VAL A 240 25.96 -20.17 -8.91
C VAL A 240 27.38 -19.98 -9.42
N VAL A 241 28.06 -18.90 -9.01
CA VAL A 241 29.41 -18.57 -9.49
C VAL A 241 30.42 -19.69 -9.16
N PRO A 242 30.56 -20.15 -7.89
CA PRO A 242 31.49 -21.22 -7.59
C PRO A 242 31.15 -22.56 -8.28
N PHE A 243 29.87 -22.83 -8.53
CA PHE A 243 29.47 -24.06 -9.22
C PHE A 243 29.89 -24.08 -10.69
N VAL A 244 29.84 -22.91 -11.34
CA VAL A 244 30.31 -22.73 -12.71
C VAL A 244 31.83 -22.64 -12.77
N GLU A 245 32.50 -22.08 -11.76
CA GLU A 245 33.96 -22.12 -11.64
C GLU A 245 34.49 -23.56 -11.56
N GLU A 246 33.86 -24.43 -10.75
CA GLU A 246 34.22 -25.86 -10.71
C GLU A 246 33.98 -26.57 -12.05
N LYS A 247 32.98 -26.11 -12.84
CA LYS A 247 32.68 -26.64 -14.17
C LYS A 247 33.71 -26.18 -15.19
N GLN A 248 34.05 -24.89 -15.20
CA GLN A 248 35.00 -24.29 -16.13
C GLN A 248 36.43 -24.78 -15.90
N ASN A 249 36.81 -25.04 -14.65
CA ASN A 249 38.14 -25.59 -14.32
C ASN A 249 38.28 -27.08 -14.67
N GLY A 250 37.27 -27.71 -15.30
CA GLY A 250 37.27 -29.13 -15.67
C GLY A 250 37.21 -30.08 -14.47
N LEU A 251 37.07 -29.57 -13.25
CA LEU A 251 37.16 -30.37 -12.02
C LEU A 251 36.05 -31.43 -11.97
N LYS A 252 34.87 -31.12 -12.52
CA LYS A 252 33.75 -32.08 -12.67
C LYS A 252 34.04 -33.18 -13.69
N GLU A 253 34.78 -32.87 -14.75
CA GLU A 253 35.15 -33.83 -15.80
C GLU A 253 36.23 -34.78 -15.28
N PHE A 254 37.23 -34.27 -14.57
CA PHE A 254 38.22 -35.08 -13.85
C PHE A 254 37.56 -35.99 -12.80
N LEU A 255 36.57 -35.51 -12.05
CA LEU A 255 35.88 -36.31 -11.05
C LEU A 255 35.06 -37.45 -11.67
N ASN A 256 34.47 -37.20 -12.84
CA ASN A 256 33.69 -38.20 -13.59
C ASN A 256 34.58 -39.29 -14.20
N LEU A 257 35.81 -38.95 -14.58
CA LEU A 257 36.84 -39.90 -15.02
C LEU A 257 37.33 -40.80 -13.87
N VAL A 258 37.47 -40.25 -12.65
CA VAL A 258 38.04 -40.97 -11.50
C VAL A 258 37.00 -41.82 -10.76
N THR A 259 35.72 -41.42 -10.75
CA THR A 259 34.66 -42.20 -10.09
C THR A 259 33.28 -42.04 -10.75
N PRO A 260 32.48 -43.13 -10.89
CA PRO A 260 31.10 -43.05 -11.38
C PRO A 260 30.13 -42.36 -10.39
N MET A 261 30.63 -42.01 -9.20
CA MET A 261 29.89 -41.43 -8.06
C MET A 261 29.92 -39.89 -8.01
N SER A 262 30.27 -39.23 -9.13
CA SER A 262 30.44 -37.76 -9.24
C SER A 262 29.22 -36.94 -8.76
N PHE A 263 28.01 -37.51 -8.80
CA PHE A 263 26.79 -36.91 -8.27
C PHE A 263 26.86 -36.55 -6.76
N LEU A 264 27.61 -37.32 -5.96
CA LEU A 264 27.77 -37.08 -4.52
C LEU A 264 28.51 -35.75 -4.22
N ASN A 265 29.38 -35.27 -5.12
CA ASN A 265 30.02 -33.96 -4.98
C ASN A 265 29.01 -32.83 -5.16
N GLY A 266 28.06 -32.96 -6.10
CA GLY A 266 26.97 -32.00 -6.28
C GLY A 266 25.99 -31.98 -5.11
N LEU A 267 25.63 -33.16 -4.59
CA LEU A 267 24.74 -33.30 -3.44
C LEU A 267 25.35 -32.69 -2.16
N THR A 268 26.63 -32.98 -1.86
CA THR A 268 27.31 -32.45 -0.68
C THR A 268 27.51 -30.93 -0.76
N PHE A 269 27.77 -30.41 -1.95
CA PHE A 269 27.83 -28.97 -2.23
C PHE A 269 26.48 -28.27 -1.98
N PHE A 270 25.38 -28.90 -2.38
CA PHE A 270 24.02 -28.42 -2.12
C PHE A 270 23.70 -28.43 -0.62
N LEU A 271 23.96 -29.54 0.08
CA LEU A 271 23.62 -29.72 1.50
C LEU A 271 24.36 -28.75 2.42
N ILE A 272 25.67 -28.58 2.26
CA ILE A 272 26.46 -27.67 3.10
C ILE A 272 25.94 -26.24 2.99
N ARG A 273 25.61 -25.80 1.78
CA ARG A 273 25.12 -24.44 1.53
C ARG A 273 23.68 -24.26 2.00
N PHE A 274 22.83 -25.28 1.83
CA PHE A 274 21.50 -25.28 2.41
C PHE A 274 21.55 -24.99 3.92
N VAL A 275 22.39 -25.72 4.68
CA VAL A 275 22.57 -25.46 6.12
C VAL A 275 23.04 -24.03 6.38
N CYS A 276 24.02 -23.52 5.63
CA CYS A 276 24.50 -22.15 5.78
C CYS A 276 23.40 -21.10 5.57
N TYR A 277 22.56 -21.24 4.53
CA TYR A 277 21.47 -20.32 4.26
C TYR A 277 20.35 -20.42 5.31
N THR A 278 20.07 -21.61 5.82
CA THR A 278 19.09 -21.76 6.91
C THR A 278 19.53 -21.02 8.17
N LEU A 279 20.80 -21.11 8.56
CA LEU A 279 21.33 -20.39 9.72
C LEU A 279 21.27 -18.87 9.53
N LEU A 280 21.64 -18.37 8.35
CA LEU A 280 21.55 -16.95 8.00
C LEU A 280 20.10 -16.44 8.07
N MET A 281 19.15 -17.21 7.55
CA MET A 281 17.74 -16.83 7.56
C MET A 281 17.14 -16.89 8.96
N ILE A 282 17.55 -17.84 9.80
CA ILE A 282 17.17 -17.87 11.22
C ILE A 282 17.66 -16.59 11.92
N PHE A 283 18.91 -16.17 11.69
CA PHE A 283 19.43 -14.93 12.27
C PHE A 283 18.61 -13.71 11.87
N VAL A 284 18.29 -13.57 10.57
CA VAL A 284 17.44 -12.48 10.08
C VAL A 284 16.02 -12.53 10.64
N LEU A 285 15.46 -13.73 10.83
CA LEU A 285 14.14 -13.91 11.41
C LEU A 285 14.11 -13.52 12.89
N VAL A 286 15.17 -13.84 13.65
CA VAL A 286 15.33 -13.40 15.04
C VAL A 286 15.40 -11.88 15.13
N VAL A 287 16.17 -11.23 14.26
CA VAL A 287 16.21 -9.76 14.17
C VAL A 287 14.81 -9.22 13.87
N ALA A 288 14.10 -9.77 12.88
CA ALA A 288 12.76 -9.33 12.51
C ALA A 288 11.74 -9.50 13.66
N TYR A 289 11.90 -10.54 14.48
CA TYR A 289 11.12 -10.75 15.70
C TYR A 289 11.42 -9.67 16.75
N LEU A 290 12.69 -9.34 17.00
CA LEU A 290 13.09 -8.29 17.94
C LEU A 290 12.52 -6.92 17.57
N TYR A 291 12.48 -6.60 16.28
CA TYR A 291 11.88 -5.36 15.76
C TYR A 291 10.35 -5.41 15.60
N LYS A 292 9.69 -6.49 16.08
CA LYS A 292 8.23 -6.72 15.99
C LYS A 292 7.67 -6.63 14.55
N ALA A 293 8.51 -6.86 13.54
CA ALA A 293 8.11 -6.71 12.14
C ALA A 293 7.18 -7.83 11.64
N LEU A 294 7.17 -8.98 12.31
CA LEU A 294 6.28 -10.11 12.00
C LEU A 294 4.83 -9.89 12.49
N GLY A 295 4.57 -8.85 13.28
CA GLY A 295 3.25 -8.60 13.86
C GLY A 295 2.76 -9.79 14.68
N SER A 296 1.50 -10.20 14.45
CA SER A 296 0.85 -11.33 15.14
C SER A 296 1.04 -12.69 14.44
N ILE A 297 1.84 -12.77 13.38
CA ILE A 297 2.01 -14.01 12.62
C ILE A 297 2.88 -14.99 13.41
N CYS A 298 2.46 -16.25 13.51
CA CYS A 298 3.24 -17.27 14.19
C CYS A 298 4.59 -17.50 13.48
N PHE A 299 5.67 -17.35 14.25
CA PHE A 299 7.06 -17.51 13.83
C PHE A 299 7.33 -18.82 13.09
N ALA A 300 6.71 -19.92 13.54
CA ALA A 300 6.91 -21.25 12.97
C ALA A 300 6.46 -21.32 11.49
N TYR A 301 5.33 -20.69 11.12
CA TYR A 301 4.87 -20.68 9.73
C TYR A 301 5.82 -19.90 8.83
N VAL A 302 6.32 -18.76 9.29
CA VAL A 302 7.26 -17.93 8.54
C VAL A 302 8.58 -18.68 8.33
N ALA A 303 9.08 -19.38 9.35
CA ALA A 303 10.28 -20.21 9.25
C ALA A 303 10.12 -21.35 8.23
N VAL A 304 8.99 -22.06 8.24
CA VAL A 304 8.69 -23.14 7.28
C VAL A 304 8.59 -22.60 5.85
N LEU A 305 7.92 -21.47 5.64
CA LEU A 305 7.83 -20.82 4.33
C LEU A 305 9.21 -20.41 3.80
N PHE A 306 10.09 -19.87 4.66
CA PHE A 306 11.45 -19.55 4.26
C PHE A 306 12.28 -20.79 3.93
N LEU A 307 12.11 -21.91 4.65
CA LEU A 307 12.78 -23.17 4.33
C LEU A 307 12.38 -23.69 2.94
N LEU A 308 11.08 -23.69 2.63
CA LEU A 308 10.57 -24.06 1.31
C LEU A 308 11.09 -23.11 0.22
N TYR A 309 11.15 -21.81 0.52
CA TYR A 309 11.71 -20.81 -0.38
C TYR A 309 13.20 -21.05 -0.68
N ILE A 310 14.03 -21.31 0.32
CA ILE A 310 15.46 -21.64 0.13
C ILE A 310 15.59 -22.89 -0.73
N LEU A 311 14.81 -23.94 -0.44
CA LEU A 311 14.87 -25.18 -1.19
C LEU A 311 14.52 -24.96 -2.67
N SER A 312 13.40 -24.28 -2.94
CA SER A 312 12.94 -23.98 -4.29
C SER A 312 13.94 -23.12 -5.08
N THR A 313 14.50 -22.08 -4.46
CA THR A 313 15.43 -21.16 -5.11
C THR A 313 16.80 -21.80 -5.36
N MET A 314 17.29 -22.63 -4.43
CA MET A 314 18.50 -23.43 -4.63
C MET A 314 18.34 -24.43 -5.78
N SER A 315 17.21 -25.13 -5.86
CA SER A 315 16.91 -26.05 -6.97
C SER A 315 16.85 -25.32 -8.32
N TYR A 316 16.22 -24.14 -8.37
CA TYR A 316 16.18 -23.31 -9.56
C TYR A 316 17.58 -22.82 -9.98
N ALA A 317 18.38 -22.35 -9.01
CA ALA A 317 19.75 -21.93 -9.24
C ALA A 317 20.63 -23.07 -9.75
N TYR A 318 20.45 -24.26 -9.22
CA TYR A 318 21.13 -25.46 -9.67
C TYR A 318 20.81 -25.75 -11.14
N LEU A 319 19.53 -25.72 -11.54
CA LEU A 319 19.12 -25.92 -12.93
C LEU A 319 19.76 -24.88 -13.86
N ILE A 320 19.67 -23.59 -13.52
CA ILE A 320 20.29 -22.52 -14.31
C ILE A 320 21.80 -22.73 -14.46
N SER A 321 22.47 -23.12 -13.38
CA SER A 321 23.92 -23.27 -13.35
C SER A 321 24.43 -24.38 -14.29
N ILE A 322 23.58 -25.37 -14.62
CA ILE A 322 23.91 -26.43 -15.59
C ILE A 322 23.98 -25.86 -17.01
N CYS A 323 23.13 -24.89 -17.35
CA CYS A 323 23.05 -24.28 -18.69
C CYS A 323 24.25 -23.38 -19.03
N PHE A 324 25.00 -22.90 -18.03
CA PHE A 324 26.17 -22.05 -18.25
C PHE A 324 27.46 -22.87 -18.28
N HIS A 325 28.35 -22.53 -19.22
CA HIS A 325 29.70 -23.13 -19.34
C HIS A 325 30.82 -22.17 -18.94
N SER A 326 30.56 -20.86 -18.92
CA SER A 326 31.56 -19.84 -18.55
C SER A 326 31.06 -19.00 -17.38
N VAL A 327 31.99 -18.68 -16.49
CA VAL A 327 31.73 -17.91 -15.25
C VAL A 327 31.25 -16.49 -15.55
N PHE A 328 31.73 -15.87 -16.64
CA PHE A 328 31.32 -14.52 -17.02
C PHE A 328 29.85 -14.46 -17.43
N TYR A 329 29.40 -15.40 -18.26
CA TYR A 329 27.99 -15.50 -18.66
C TYR A 329 27.09 -15.94 -17.51
N ALA A 330 27.58 -16.78 -16.58
CA ALA A 330 26.83 -17.16 -15.40
C ALA A 330 26.58 -15.98 -14.44
N LYS A 331 27.53 -15.04 -14.32
CA LYS A 331 27.36 -13.83 -13.49
C LYS A 331 26.26 -12.92 -14.05
N ILE A 332 26.34 -12.57 -15.34
CA ILE A 332 25.41 -11.63 -15.99
C ILE A 332 24.06 -12.32 -16.28
N GLY A 333 24.10 -13.49 -16.91
CA GLY A 333 22.92 -14.26 -17.31
C GLY A 333 22.20 -14.89 -16.11
N GLY A 334 22.93 -15.34 -15.08
CA GLY A 334 22.33 -15.84 -13.84
C GLY A 334 21.60 -14.74 -13.07
N LEU A 335 22.18 -13.53 -12.99
CA LEU A 335 21.52 -12.37 -12.39
C LEU A 335 20.25 -12.00 -13.14
N ALA A 336 20.31 -11.94 -14.48
CA ALA A 336 19.14 -11.66 -15.30
C ALA A 336 18.02 -12.71 -15.09
N MET A 337 18.36 -14.00 -15.12
CA MET A 337 17.38 -15.10 -14.93
C MET A 337 16.78 -15.16 -13.53
N LEU A 338 17.50 -14.67 -12.50
CA LEU A 338 16.99 -14.57 -11.13
C LEU A 338 16.12 -13.32 -10.92
N ILE A 339 16.35 -12.23 -11.65
CA ILE A 339 15.60 -10.97 -11.53
C ILE A 339 14.33 -10.94 -12.41
N ILE A 340 14.34 -11.64 -13.55
CA ILE A 340 13.21 -11.72 -14.49
C ILE A 340 11.85 -11.97 -13.79
N PRO A 341 11.70 -12.95 -12.86
CA PRO A 341 10.44 -13.17 -12.16
C PRO A 341 9.92 -11.95 -11.38
N TYR A 342 10.83 -11.15 -10.82
CA TYR A 342 10.48 -9.93 -10.09
C TYR A 342 10.08 -8.80 -11.03
N ALA A 343 10.80 -8.63 -12.15
CA ALA A 343 10.46 -7.63 -13.17
C ALA A 343 9.06 -7.88 -13.75
N PHE A 344 8.72 -9.13 -14.08
CA PHE A 344 7.38 -9.49 -14.57
C PHE A 344 6.29 -9.35 -13.50
N SER A 345 6.61 -9.54 -12.21
CA SER A 345 5.65 -9.30 -11.12
C SER A 345 5.29 -7.81 -10.96
N PHE A 346 6.26 -6.92 -11.18
CA PHE A 346 6.06 -5.47 -11.16
C PHE A 346 5.28 -5.02 -12.40
N VAL A 347 5.62 -5.55 -13.58
CA VAL A 347 4.89 -5.30 -14.83
C VAL A 347 3.46 -5.85 -14.75
N ARG A 348 3.19 -6.95 -14.02
CA ARG A 348 1.83 -7.46 -13.83
C ARG A 348 0.94 -6.53 -13.01
N SER A 349 1.48 -5.76 -12.06
CA SER A 349 0.75 -4.69 -11.36
C SER A 349 0.20 -3.65 -12.34
N TRP A 350 0.98 -3.35 -13.40
CA TRP A 350 0.56 -2.51 -14.53
C TRP A 350 -0.35 -3.24 -15.53
N ALA A 351 -0.05 -4.51 -15.82
CA ALA A 351 -0.75 -5.32 -16.83
C ALA A 351 -2.05 -5.96 -16.34
N THR A 352 -2.39 -5.88 -15.05
CA THR A 352 -3.75 -6.21 -14.56
C THR A 352 -4.85 -5.29 -15.10
N ARG A 353 -4.50 -4.20 -15.82
CA ARG A 353 -5.43 -3.46 -16.69
C ARG A 353 -5.68 -4.09 -18.06
N TRP A 354 -4.90 -5.09 -18.48
CA TRP A 354 -4.93 -5.68 -19.83
C TRP A 354 -4.99 -7.21 -19.80
N HIS A 355 -5.85 -7.79 -18.96
CA HIS A 355 -6.12 -9.23 -19.04
C HIS A 355 -7.02 -9.52 -20.25
N LEU A 356 -6.46 -9.98 -21.39
CA LEU A 356 -7.13 -11.05 -22.17
C LEU A 356 -6.31 -11.84 -23.22
N CYS A 357 -5.08 -11.50 -23.61
CA CYS A 357 -4.54 -12.10 -24.86
C CYS A 357 -3.34 -13.07 -24.81
N VAL A 358 -2.78 -13.48 -23.66
CA VAL A 358 -1.62 -14.41 -23.69
C VAL A 358 -1.79 -15.59 -22.73
N LEU A 359 -2.67 -16.50 -23.12
CA LEU A 359 -2.76 -17.87 -22.64
C LEU A 359 -2.04 -18.78 -23.66
N ALA A 360 -0.74 -19.02 -23.48
CA ALA A 360 -0.03 -20.17 -24.09
C ALA A 360 1.44 -20.25 -23.65
N ARG A 361 1.77 -20.17 -22.36
CA ARG A 361 3.02 -20.78 -21.85
C ARG A 361 3.08 -20.78 -20.33
N ILE A 362 3.41 -21.96 -19.79
CA ILE A 362 3.94 -22.22 -18.45
C ILE A 362 2.90 -22.59 -17.38
N PRO A 363 2.54 -23.90 -17.25
CA PRO A 363 1.85 -24.43 -16.08
C PRO A 363 2.61 -24.19 -14.75
N PHE A 364 3.93 -23.93 -14.77
CA PHE A 364 4.72 -23.56 -13.59
C PHE A 364 4.40 -22.16 -13.03
N TRP A 365 3.80 -21.25 -13.82
CA TRP A 365 3.34 -19.94 -13.36
C TRP A 365 1.98 -20.04 -12.63
N ARG A 366 1.19 -21.08 -12.94
CA ARG A 366 -0.09 -21.33 -12.26
C ARG A 366 0.13 -21.74 -10.81
N ASP A 367 1.21 -22.46 -10.51
CA ASP A 367 1.54 -22.90 -9.14
C ASP A 367 2.09 -21.76 -8.27
N TRP A 368 2.77 -20.77 -8.85
CA TRP A 368 3.22 -19.58 -8.12
C TRP A 368 2.10 -18.55 -7.92
N ILE A 369 1.16 -18.46 -8.87
CA ILE A 369 -0.11 -17.75 -8.70
C ILE A 369 -0.98 -18.46 -7.67
N PHE A 370 -0.99 -19.80 -7.62
CA PHE A 370 -1.63 -20.57 -6.57
C PHE A 370 -0.96 -20.31 -5.23
N PHE A 371 0.37 -20.18 -5.14
CA PHE A 371 1.06 -19.84 -3.90
C PHE A 371 0.76 -18.42 -3.39
N ARG A 372 0.67 -17.43 -4.30
CA ARG A 372 0.27 -16.05 -3.96
C ARG A 372 -1.22 -15.95 -3.64
N HIS A 373 -2.09 -16.68 -4.35
CA HIS A 373 -3.52 -16.78 -4.03
C HIS A 373 -3.79 -17.62 -2.79
N PHE A 374 -2.95 -18.59 -2.42
CA PHE A 374 -3.06 -19.38 -1.20
C PHE A 374 -2.59 -18.55 0.01
N GLN A 375 -1.56 -17.72 -0.13
CA GLN A 375 -1.19 -16.72 0.88
C GLN A 375 -2.27 -15.63 1.06
N ILE A 376 -2.90 -15.16 -0.01
CA ILE A 376 -3.98 -14.15 0.07
C ILE A 376 -5.32 -14.77 0.50
N SER A 377 -5.61 -16.01 0.10
CA SER A 377 -6.84 -16.72 0.49
C SER A 377 -6.77 -17.20 1.93
N ILE A 378 -5.61 -17.61 2.46
CA ILE A 378 -5.48 -17.93 3.90
C ILE A 378 -5.57 -16.66 4.75
N ALA A 379 -5.04 -15.53 4.28
CA ALA A 379 -5.23 -14.24 4.96
C ALA A 379 -6.71 -13.84 5.04
N ASN A 380 -7.51 -14.11 3.99
CA ASN A 380 -8.95 -13.85 3.99
C ASN A 380 -9.78 -14.93 4.71
N SER A 381 -9.35 -16.20 4.70
CA SER A 381 -10.03 -17.29 5.42
C SER A 381 -9.81 -17.21 6.93
N VAL A 382 -8.65 -16.74 7.39
CA VAL A 382 -8.41 -16.45 8.81
C VAL A 382 -9.24 -15.24 9.26
N LEU A 383 -9.49 -14.25 8.39
CA LEU A 383 -10.39 -13.14 8.70
C LEU A 383 -11.86 -13.58 8.85
N TRP A 384 -12.31 -14.60 8.11
CA TRP A 384 -13.66 -15.17 8.24
C TRP A 384 -13.81 -16.10 9.46
N MET A 385 -12.72 -16.70 9.95
CA MET A 385 -12.73 -17.55 11.14
C MET A 385 -12.68 -16.75 12.46
N TYR A 386 -12.51 -15.43 12.38
CA TYR A 386 -12.68 -14.49 13.50
C TYR A 386 -14.05 -13.78 13.50
N PHE A 387 -14.91 -14.05 12.50
CA PHE A 387 -16.26 -13.48 12.38
C PHE A 387 -17.39 -14.54 12.34
N ALA A 388 -17.08 -15.78 12.70
CA ALA A 388 -18.03 -16.82 13.10
C ALA A 388 -17.59 -17.36 14.47
#